data_AF-A0A3R7ATY0-F1
#
_entry.id   AF-A0A3R7ATY0-F1
#
_cell.length_a   1.000
_cell.length_b   1.000
_cell.length_c   1.000
_cell.angle_alpha   90.00
_cell.angle_beta   90.00
_cell.angle_gamma   90.00
#
_symmetry.space_group_name_H-M   'P 1'
#
loop_
_entity.id
_entity.type
_entity.pdbx_description
1 polymer ?
#
loop_
_entity_poly.entity_id
_entity_poly.type
_entity_poly.pdbx_seq_one_letter_code
_entity_poly.pdbx_strand_id
1 'polypeptide(L)'
;MTIPLRPHHIERIIELEQKNPLYLALFSLVVRTLYGKATYADYKSAIKRVKAGEEIAVTREVGALCTHCPYQGPCLNQEYDRVSEMAPWFIRAIGGTVLNAPEEDKKALKRLNVDEAKTYTLQDLIHR
;
A
#
# COMPACT_ATOMS: atom_id res chain seq x y z
N MET A 1 -11.17 -7.80 -15.60
CA MET A 1 -10.01 -8.39 -14.88
C MET A 1 -10.00 -7.79 -13.50
N THR A 2 -9.73 -8.60 -12.48
CA THR A 2 -9.82 -8.20 -11.08
C THR A 2 -8.47 -8.36 -10.39
N ILE A 3 -8.03 -7.37 -9.61
CA ILE A 3 -6.73 -7.35 -8.94
C ILE A 3 -6.94 -7.58 -7.45
N PRO A 4 -6.36 -8.65 -6.86
CA PRO A 4 -6.45 -8.88 -5.42
C PRO A 4 -5.55 -7.89 -4.68
N LEU A 5 -6.14 -7.03 -3.86
CA LEU A 5 -5.42 -6.06 -3.03
C LEU A 5 -5.85 -6.15 -1.57
N ARG A 6 -4.89 -5.94 -0.66
CA ARG A 6 -5.18 -5.80 0.77
C ARG A 6 -5.79 -4.43 1.10
N PRO A 7 -6.69 -4.35 2.09
CA PRO A 7 -7.33 -3.09 2.49
C PRO A 7 -6.35 -1.92 2.68
N HIS A 8 -5.23 -2.12 3.37
CA HIS A 8 -4.25 -1.05 3.58
C HIS A 8 -3.54 -0.59 2.30
N HIS A 9 -3.36 -1.48 1.31
CA HIS A 9 -2.80 -1.09 0.01
C HIS A 9 -3.80 -0.20 -0.74
N ILE A 10 -5.09 -0.49 -0.64
CA ILE A 10 -6.16 0.31 -1.22
C ILE A 10 -6.17 1.71 -0.58
N GLU A 11 -6.12 1.78 0.76
CA GLU A 11 -6.05 3.04 1.50
C GLU A 11 -4.84 3.87 1.06
N ARG A 12 -3.66 3.26 0.94
CA ARG A 12 -2.46 3.96 0.47
C ARG A 12 -2.56 4.44 -0.97
N ILE A 13 -3.20 3.68 -1.87
CA ILE A 13 -3.44 4.13 -3.24
C ILE A 13 -4.33 5.39 -3.22
N ILE A 14 -5.42 5.37 -2.47
CA ILE A 14 -6.34 6.51 -2.34
C ILE A 14 -5.63 7.72 -1.75
N GLU A 15 -4.87 7.55 -0.68
CA GLU A 15 -4.07 8.61 -0.09
C GLU A 15 -3.10 9.20 -1.12
N LEU A 16 -2.38 8.37 -1.87
CA LEU A 16 -1.44 8.85 -2.88
C LEU A 16 -2.12 9.60 -4.03
N GLU A 17 -3.32 9.21 -4.43
CA GLU A 17 -4.12 9.96 -5.40
C GLU A 17 -4.58 11.32 -4.86
N GLN A 18 -4.88 11.41 -3.58
CA GLN A 18 -5.37 12.64 -2.94
C GLN A 18 -4.24 13.60 -2.52
N LYS A 19 -2.99 13.12 -2.41
CA LYS A 19 -1.84 13.91 -1.96
C LYS A 19 -1.17 14.68 -3.10
N ASN A 20 -0.52 15.80 -2.75
CA ASN A 20 0.17 16.67 -3.69
C ASN A 20 1.34 15.96 -4.41
N PRO A 21 1.63 16.27 -5.69
CA PRO A 21 2.77 15.73 -6.46
C PRO A 21 4.11 15.64 -5.73
N LEU A 22 4.43 16.58 -4.82
CA LEU A 22 5.67 16.54 -4.05
C LEU A 22 5.76 15.31 -3.13
N TYR A 23 4.65 14.91 -2.53
CA TYR A 23 4.55 13.72 -1.68
C TYR A 23 4.76 12.43 -2.49
N LEU A 24 4.16 12.37 -3.69
CA LEU A 24 4.33 11.25 -4.63
C LEU A 24 5.79 11.08 -5.07
N ALA A 25 6.50 12.19 -5.30
CA ALA A 25 7.92 12.18 -5.64
C ALA A 25 8.79 11.66 -4.49
N LEU A 26 8.54 12.12 -3.27
CA LEU A 26 9.26 11.68 -2.07
C LEU A 26 9.02 10.18 -1.79
N PHE A 27 7.76 9.74 -1.83
CA PHE A 27 7.39 8.34 -1.68
C PHE A 27 8.05 7.47 -2.75
N SER A 28 7.99 7.89 -4.02
CA SER A 28 8.66 7.20 -5.13
C SER A 28 10.16 7.04 -4.94
N LEU A 29 10.83 8.08 -4.44
CA LEU A 29 12.27 8.05 -4.17
C LEU A 29 12.59 7.04 -3.07
N VAL A 30 11.85 7.08 -1.96
CA VAL A 30 12.02 6.14 -0.84
C VAL A 30 11.77 4.70 -1.27
N VAL A 31 10.71 4.45 -2.04
CA VAL A 31 10.40 3.09 -2.52
C VAL A 31 11.52 2.56 -3.41
N ARG A 32 12.07 3.40 -4.29
CA ARG A 32 13.17 3.02 -5.17
C ARG A 32 14.47 2.77 -4.42
N THR A 33 14.82 3.61 -3.44
CA THR A 33 16.11 3.51 -2.73
C THR A 33 16.15 2.34 -1.76
N LEU A 34 15.05 2.06 -1.06
CA LEU A 34 15.00 1.01 -0.05
C LEU A 34 14.72 -0.37 -0.62
N TYR A 35 13.93 -0.47 -1.69
CA TYR A 35 13.36 -1.75 -2.11
C TYR A 35 13.69 -2.13 -3.56
N GLY A 36 14.45 -1.28 -4.25
CA GLY A 36 14.98 -1.56 -5.57
C GLY A 36 14.04 -1.24 -6.72
N LYS A 37 14.62 -1.31 -7.93
CA LYS A 37 13.96 -0.87 -9.18
C LYS A 37 12.79 -1.78 -9.59
N ALA A 38 12.90 -3.09 -9.35
CA ALA A 38 11.87 -4.07 -9.72
C ALA A 38 10.58 -3.85 -8.92
N THR A 39 10.68 -3.85 -7.59
CA THR A 39 9.61 -3.55 -6.64
C THR A 39 8.87 -2.25 -6.97
N TYR A 40 9.62 -1.19 -7.30
CA TYR A 40 9.04 0.09 -7.71
C TYR A 40 8.27 0.01 -9.04
N ALA A 41 8.75 -0.77 -10.01
CA ALA A 41 8.10 -0.93 -11.31
C ALA A 41 6.77 -1.69 -11.18
N ASP A 42 6.74 -2.77 -10.39
CA ASP A 42 5.54 -3.57 -10.15
C ASP A 42 4.47 -2.76 -9.42
N TYR A 43 4.89 -1.99 -8.41
CA TYR A 43 4.02 -1.05 -7.70
C TYR A 43 3.38 -0.03 -8.66
N LYS A 44 4.18 0.59 -9.55
CA LYS A 44 3.67 1.51 -10.57
C LYS A 44 2.69 0.84 -11.54
N SER A 45 2.98 -0.40 -11.92
CA SER A 45 2.13 -1.17 -12.84
C SER A 45 0.76 -1.44 -12.21
N ALA A 46 0.72 -1.88 -10.95
CA ALA A 46 -0.51 -2.12 -10.22
C ALA A 46 -1.35 -0.84 -10.08
N ILE A 47 -0.73 0.29 -9.71
CA ILE A 47 -1.43 1.60 -9.67
C ILE A 47 -2.01 1.94 -11.04
N LYS A 48 -1.21 1.81 -12.11
CA LYS A 48 -1.65 2.15 -13.48
C LYS A 48 -2.89 1.34 -13.87
N ARG A 49 -2.93 0.05 -13.53
CA ARG A 49 -4.07 -0.83 -13.80
C ARG A 49 -5.32 -0.45 -13.01
N VAL A 50 -5.15 -0.15 -11.72
CA VAL A 50 -6.24 0.35 -10.87
C VAL A 50 -6.81 1.68 -11.42
N LYS A 51 -5.95 2.60 -11.86
CA LYS A 51 -6.36 3.85 -12.52
C LYS A 51 -7.05 3.64 -13.87
N ALA A 52 -6.72 2.55 -14.57
CA ALA A 52 -7.36 2.20 -15.83
C ALA A 52 -8.78 1.61 -15.65
N GLY A 53 -9.26 1.50 -14.41
CA GLY A 53 -10.60 1.02 -14.10
C GLY A 53 -10.68 -0.50 -13.89
N GLU A 54 -9.54 -1.18 -13.69
CA GLU A 54 -9.60 -2.58 -13.26
C GLU A 54 -10.25 -2.70 -11.88
N GLU A 55 -11.08 -3.73 -11.72
CA GLU A 55 -11.75 -4.00 -10.46
C GLU A 55 -10.74 -4.47 -9.41
N ILE A 56 -10.94 -4.05 -8.17
CA ILE A 56 -10.14 -4.41 -7.01
C ILE A 56 -10.93 -5.43 -6.21
N ALA A 57 -10.40 -6.64 -6.03
CA ALA A 57 -10.89 -7.60 -5.05
C ALA A 57 -10.21 -7.34 -3.71
N VAL A 58 -10.99 -7.01 -2.68
CA VAL A 58 -10.47 -6.75 -1.34
C VAL A 58 -10.21 -8.09 -0.66
N THR A 59 -8.97 -8.35 -0.24
CA THR A 59 -8.61 -9.60 0.43
C THR A 59 -7.55 -9.35 1.50
N ARG A 60 -7.62 -9.99 2.66
CA ARG A 60 -6.51 -9.98 3.64
C ARG A 60 -5.39 -10.96 3.32
N GLU A 61 -5.54 -11.78 2.28
CA GLU A 61 -4.49 -12.67 1.79
C GLU A 61 -3.38 -11.89 1.07
N VAL A 62 -2.26 -12.57 0.81
CA VAL A 62 -1.15 -12.03 0.04
C VAL A 62 -1.60 -11.77 -1.40
N GLY A 63 -1.91 -10.51 -1.71
CA GLY A 63 -2.36 -10.04 -3.03
C GLY A 63 -1.23 -9.54 -3.95
N ALA A 64 -1.61 -8.98 -5.09
CA ALA A 64 -0.70 -8.57 -6.18
C ALA A 64 0.34 -7.52 -5.77
N LEU A 65 -0.02 -6.63 -4.84
CA LEU A 65 0.91 -5.64 -4.30
C LEU A 65 1.77 -6.18 -3.16
N CYS A 66 1.44 -7.33 -2.56
CA CYS A 66 2.14 -7.86 -1.40
C CYS A 66 3.51 -8.44 -1.77
N THR A 67 3.62 -9.25 -2.82
CA THR A 67 4.88 -9.92 -3.25
C THR A 67 6.00 -8.97 -3.66
N HIS A 68 5.63 -7.74 -3.99
CA HIS A 68 6.55 -6.67 -4.34
C HIS A 68 6.24 -5.44 -3.49
N CYS A 69 5.68 -5.64 -2.29
CA CYS A 69 5.44 -4.53 -1.38
C CYS A 69 6.77 -4.17 -0.75
N PRO A 70 7.19 -2.89 -0.79
CA PRO A 70 8.27 -2.42 0.06
C PRO A 70 8.08 -2.78 1.55
N TYR A 71 6.83 -2.92 1.99
CA TYR A 71 6.49 -3.29 3.36
C TYR A 71 6.21 -4.79 3.55
N GLN A 72 6.42 -5.67 2.56
CA GLN A 72 6.01 -7.09 2.63
C GLN A 72 6.61 -7.86 3.81
N GLY A 73 7.95 -7.87 3.94
CA GLY A 73 8.64 -8.56 5.04
C GLY A 73 8.16 -8.08 6.42
N PRO A 74 8.13 -6.76 6.69
CA PRO A 74 7.57 -6.20 7.91
C PRO A 74 6.09 -6.58 8.11
N CYS A 75 5.28 -6.50 7.04
CA CYS A 75 3.84 -6.80 6.98
C CYS A 75 3.50 -8.26 7.33
N LEU A 76 4.42 -9.21 7.10
CA LEU A 76 4.18 -10.64 7.31
C LEU A 76 4.82 -11.19 8.59
N ASN A 77 5.96 -10.67 9.03
CA ASN A 77 6.79 -11.38 10.01
C ASN A 77 6.57 -10.99 11.47
N GLN A 78 5.73 -10.00 11.82
CA GLN A 78 5.65 -9.44 13.18
C GLN A 78 7.00 -8.90 13.73
N GLU A 79 8.13 -9.07 13.02
CA GLU A 79 9.46 -8.50 13.29
C GLU A 79 9.53 -7.01 12.94
N TYR A 80 8.51 -6.25 13.35
CA TYR A 80 8.42 -4.81 13.15
C TYR A 80 9.57 -4.07 13.82
N ASP A 81 10.00 -4.55 14.99
CA ASP A 81 11.08 -3.93 15.76
C ASP A 81 12.40 -3.95 14.98
N ARG A 82 12.74 -5.07 14.33
CA ARG A 82 13.96 -5.20 13.52
C ARG A 82 13.97 -4.29 12.29
N VAL A 83 12.84 -4.18 11.61
CA VAL A 83 12.73 -3.31 10.42
C VAL A 83 12.70 -1.85 10.83
N SER A 84 12.00 -1.51 11.92
CA SER A 84 12.02 -0.18 12.51
C SER A 84 13.44 0.21 12.90
N GLU A 85 14.21 -0.70 13.52
CA GLU A 85 15.61 -0.52 13.88
C GLU A 85 16.54 -0.35 12.66
N MET A 86 16.27 -1.03 11.55
CA MET A 86 17.02 -0.90 10.30
C MET A 86 16.53 0.25 9.41
N ALA A 87 15.36 0.83 9.71
CA ALA A 87 14.84 1.96 8.95
C ALA A 87 15.82 3.12 9.09
N PRO A 88 16.31 3.69 7.98
CA PRO A 88 17.23 4.82 8.02
C PRO A 88 16.64 5.94 8.88
N TRP A 89 17.49 6.56 9.68
CA TRP A 89 17.10 7.59 10.66
C TRP A 89 16.19 8.69 10.07
N PHE A 90 16.36 9.02 8.79
CA PHE A 90 15.55 10.05 8.11
C PHE A 90 14.07 9.68 8.00
N ILE A 91 13.71 8.39 7.89
CA ILE A 91 12.31 7.94 7.84
C ILE A 91 11.64 8.12 9.19
N ARG A 92 12.35 7.83 10.28
CA ARG A 92 11.87 8.09 11.63
C ARG A 92 11.76 9.59 11.90
N ALA A 93 12.72 10.38 11.42
CA ALA A 93 12.74 11.84 11.60
C ALA A 93 11.58 12.57 10.92
N ILE A 94 11.05 12.04 9.81
CA ILE A 94 9.86 12.60 9.14
C ILE A 94 8.53 12.03 9.66
N GLY A 95 8.54 11.31 10.79
CA GLY A 95 7.35 10.70 11.38
C GLY A 95 6.85 9.45 10.64
N GLY A 96 7.69 8.84 9.80
CA GLY A 96 7.39 7.57 9.15
C GLY A 96 7.33 6.44 10.18
N THR A 97 6.17 5.79 10.28
CA THR A 97 5.94 4.63 11.14
C THR A 97 5.87 3.36 10.31
N VAL A 98 6.51 2.28 10.78
CA VAL A 98 6.34 0.93 10.23
C VAL A 98 5.14 0.31 10.93
N LEU A 99 4.09 -0.08 10.19
CA LEU A 99 2.77 -0.36 10.76
C LEU A 99 2.38 -1.85 10.71
N ASN A 100 1.71 -2.33 11.77
CA ASN A 100 1.22 -3.70 11.94
C ASN A 100 0.11 -4.05 10.94
N ALA A 101 0.35 -4.97 10.00
CA ALA A 101 -0.51 -5.18 8.85
C ALA A 101 -1.90 -5.75 9.16
N PRO A 102 -2.08 -6.75 10.04
CA PRO A 102 -3.40 -7.10 10.56
C PRO A 102 -4.17 -5.93 11.19
N GLU A 103 -3.47 -5.02 11.84
CA GLU A 103 -4.08 -3.84 12.47
C GLU A 103 -4.44 -2.78 11.42
N GLU A 104 -3.54 -2.53 10.46
CA GLU A 104 -3.77 -1.63 9.33
C GLU A 104 -4.88 -2.13 8.42
N ASP A 105 -5.00 -3.43 8.19
CA ASP A 105 -6.13 -3.99 7.44
C ASP A 105 -7.45 -3.74 8.16
N LYS A 106 -7.50 -3.93 9.48
CA LYS A 106 -8.70 -3.62 10.27
C LYS A 106 -9.04 -2.13 10.22
N LYS A 107 -8.04 -1.25 10.34
CA LYS A 107 -8.23 0.21 10.24
C LYS A 107 -8.71 0.61 8.86
N ALA A 108 -8.08 0.09 7.82
CA ALA A 108 -8.41 0.38 6.43
C ALA A 108 -9.81 -0.14 6.06
N LEU A 109 -10.17 -1.37 6.45
CA LEU A 109 -11.54 -1.88 6.26
C LEU A 109 -12.59 -0.96 6.90
N LYS A 110 -12.33 -0.52 8.14
CA LYS A 110 -13.23 0.38 8.86
C LYS A 110 -13.30 1.77 8.24
N ARG A 111 -12.17 2.33 7.81
CA ARG A 111 -12.09 3.68 7.21
C ARG A 111 -12.70 3.73 5.81
N LEU A 112 -12.39 2.73 5.00
CA LEU A 112 -12.87 2.64 3.61
C LEU A 112 -14.31 2.11 3.53
N ASN A 113 -14.83 1.52 4.61
CA ASN A 113 -16.15 0.88 4.64
C ASN A 113 -16.34 -0.14 3.50
N VAL A 114 -15.34 -1.00 3.34
CA VAL A 114 -15.26 -2.02 2.27
C VAL A 114 -15.43 -3.44 2.83
N ASP A 115 -15.90 -4.32 1.96
CA ASP A 115 -16.20 -5.73 2.24
C ASP A 115 -15.28 -6.63 1.40
N GLU A 116 -14.70 -7.65 2.03
CA GLU A 116 -13.80 -8.62 1.37
C GLU A 116 -14.52 -9.49 0.33
N ALA A 117 -15.85 -9.63 0.42
CA ALA A 117 -16.62 -10.39 -0.56
C ALA A 117 -16.97 -9.59 -1.83
N LYS A 118 -16.55 -8.33 -1.93
CA LYS A 118 -16.93 -7.41 -3.00
C LYS A 118 -15.73 -6.92 -3.81
N THR A 119 -16.04 -6.52 -5.05
CA THR A 119 -15.11 -5.82 -5.93
C THR A 119 -15.47 -4.34 -6.01
N TYR A 120 -14.45 -3.51 -6.23
CA TYR A 120 -14.60 -2.06 -6.30
C TYR A 120 -13.74 -1.46 -7.40
N THR A 121 -14.19 -0.38 -8.02
CA THR A 121 -13.27 0.48 -8.79
C THR A 121 -12.61 1.51 -7.88
N LEU A 122 -11.52 2.12 -8.33
CA LEU A 122 -10.89 3.22 -7.59
C LEU A 122 -11.84 4.40 -7.37
N GLN A 123 -12.67 4.72 -8.37
CA GLN A 123 -13.65 5.81 -8.30
C GLN A 123 -14.69 5.52 -7.20
N ASP A 124 -15.19 4.28 -7.12
CA ASP A 124 -16.14 3.85 -6.08
C ASP A 124 -15.58 4.01 -4.67
N LEU A 125 -14.27 3.89 -4.52
CA LEU A 125 -13.60 3.98 -3.22
C LEU A 125 -13.25 5.42 -2.82
N ILE A 126 -13.01 6.29 -3.80
CA ILE A 126 -12.71 7.71 -3.57
C ILE A 126 -13.98 8.52 -3.26
N HIS A 127 -15.13 8.14 -3.83
CA HIS A 127 -16.38 8.92 -3.78
C HIS A 127 -17.37 8.46 -2.68
N ARG A 128 -16.92 7.58 -1.77
CA ARG A 128 -17.68 7.12 -0.60
C ARG A 128 -17.39 7.99 0.62
#